data_AF-A0A354XED2-F1
#
_entry.id   AF-A0A354XED2-F1
#
_cell.length_a   1.000
_cell.length_b   1.000
_cell.length_c   1.000
_cell.angle_alpha   90.00
_cell.angle_beta   90.00
_cell.angle_gamma   90.00
#
_symmetry.space_group_name_H-M   'P 1'
#
loop_
_entity.id
_entity.type
_entity.pdbx_description
1 polymer ?
#
loop_
_entity_poly.entity_id
_entity_poly.type
_entity_poly.pdbx_seq_one_letter_code
_entity_poly.pdbx_strand_id
1 'polypeptide(L)'
;ALEAQGFPVLVKDASMGGQFPVMCVTLMNPRTGGVFASFGAHPSFEVALERSLTELLQGRSFEGFNDLPLPTFNSQTVSEPNNFVEHFIDSFGVVSWRFFSAKPDFEFSEWDFSGSNEEEANTLFGIFEQLGAEVYMAVHEDLGAPVCRILVPGYSEVYPIEDLIWDNTNKALDYREDILNLHRLDNDQLTDLVERLEESQMDDHTDIITLIGIEFDENTVWGQLTILELKLLVYLALGRHEEALDCVQMFLQYNDNTVERGLFYQAVNAVLEIELDDELALDDYLPNFKRMFGEATMEAVVGSVDGSVRFHGLTPTNMQLEGLDRHQRLIESYKKLHAARAAKAGIARM
;
A
#
# COMPACT_ATOMS: atom_id res chain seq x y z
N ALA A 1 -21.80 -7.88 -23.59
CA ALA A 1 -20.69 -8.86 -23.49
C ALA A 1 -20.59 -9.42 -22.06
N LEU A 2 -20.50 -8.55 -21.04
CA LEU A 2 -20.44 -8.96 -19.62
C LEU A 2 -21.60 -9.87 -19.19
N GLU A 3 -22.84 -9.45 -19.48
CA GLU A 3 -24.03 -10.26 -19.12
C GLU A 3 -24.04 -11.64 -19.81
N ALA A 4 -23.59 -11.70 -21.07
CA ALA A 4 -23.46 -12.97 -21.81
C ALA A 4 -22.39 -13.90 -21.21
N GLN A 5 -21.44 -13.36 -20.44
CA GLN A 5 -20.46 -14.14 -19.68
C GLN A 5 -20.92 -14.45 -18.24
N GLY A 6 -22.16 -14.10 -17.88
CA GLY A 6 -22.75 -14.40 -16.58
C GLY A 6 -22.47 -13.34 -15.50
N PHE A 7 -22.05 -12.13 -15.89
CA PHE A 7 -21.87 -11.00 -14.98
C PHE A 7 -22.98 -9.95 -15.21
N PRO A 8 -24.05 -9.95 -14.41
CA PRO A 8 -25.07 -8.90 -14.46
C PRO A 8 -24.45 -7.52 -14.22
N VAL A 9 -24.96 -6.52 -14.93
CA VAL A 9 -24.50 -5.13 -14.80
C VAL A 9 -25.69 -4.26 -14.37
N LEU A 10 -25.47 -3.43 -13.37
CA LEU A 10 -26.40 -2.41 -12.91
C LEU A 10 -25.85 -1.04 -13.26
N VAL A 11 -26.63 -0.26 -14.01
CA VAL A 11 -26.30 1.12 -14.35
C VAL A 11 -27.19 2.04 -13.52
N LYS A 12 -26.59 3.00 -12.83
CA LYS A 12 -27.30 4.02 -12.04
C LYS A 12 -26.83 5.42 -12.41
N ASP A 13 -27.80 6.32 -12.49
CA ASP A 13 -27.58 7.75 -12.40
C ASP A 13 -27.13 8.08 -10.96
N ALA A 14 -25.92 8.62 -10.83
CA ALA A 14 -25.32 9.00 -9.55
C ALA A 14 -25.28 10.53 -9.36
N SER A 15 -26.07 11.28 -10.14
CA SER A 15 -26.12 12.74 -10.09
C SER A 15 -26.79 13.33 -8.87
N MET A 16 -27.40 12.50 -8.02
CA MET A 16 -28.20 12.93 -6.86
C MET A 16 -29.31 13.92 -7.25
N GLY A 17 -30.08 13.57 -8.29
CA GLY A 17 -31.18 14.41 -8.80
C GLY A 17 -30.72 15.51 -9.75
N GLY A 18 -29.70 15.24 -10.56
CA GLY A 18 -29.17 16.16 -11.57
C GLY A 18 -28.20 17.22 -11.02
N GLN A 19 -27.70 17.06 -9.80
CA GLN A 19 -26.77 18.01 -9.17
C GLN A 19 -25.33 17.83 -9.66
N PHE A 20 -24.92 16.60 -9.95
CA PHE A 20 -23.54 16.26 -10.32
C PHE A 20 -23.47 15.44 -11.61
N PRO A 21 -22.48 15.65 -12.48
CA PRO A 21 -22.34 14.92 -13.73
C PRO A 21 -21.67 13.56 -13.53
N VAL A 22 -22.30 12.66 -12.77
CA VAL A 22 -21.72 11.38 -12.32
C VAL A 22 -22.62 10.20 -12.65
N MET A 23 -22.02 9.15 -13.20
CA MET A 23 -22.62 7.84 -13.46
C MET A 23 -21.96 6.76 -12.60
N CYS A 24 -22.71 5.70 -12.32
CA CYS A 24 -22.18 4.50 -11.70
C CYS A 24 -22.57 3.26 -12.52
N VAL A 25 -21.58 2.41 -12.79
CA VAL A 25 -21.76 1.10 -13.40
C VAL A 25 -21.23 0.06 -12.43
N THR A 26 -22.10 -0.85 -12.00
CA THR A 26 -21.77 -1.90 -11.04
C THR A 26 -21.86 -3.27 -11.68
N LEU A 27 -20.78 -4.05 -11.58
CA LEU A 27 -20.74 -5.45 -11.96
C LEU A 27 -21.10 -6.31 -10.74
N MET A 28 -21.90 -7.35 -10.97
CA MET A 28 -22.21 -8.36 -9.98
C MET A 28 -21.62 -9.70 -10.43
N ASN A 29 -21.02 -10.45 -9.51
CA ASN A 29 -20.57 -11.82 -9.76
C ASN A 29 -21.49 -12.83 -9.06
N PRO A 30 -22.45 -13.45 -9.77
CA PRO A 30 -23.39 -14.40 -9.17
C PRO A 30 -22.72 -15.67 -8.63
N ARG A 31 -21.47 -15.95 -9.00
CA ARG A 31 -20.74 -17.14 -8.57
C ARG A 31 -20.17 -17.00 -7.15
N THR A 32 -19.80 -15.78 -6.77
CA THR A 32 -19.18 -15.49 -5.46
C THR A 32 -20.06 -14.59 -4.59
N GLY A 33 -21.03 -13.89 -5.18
CA GLY A 33 -21.86 -12.90 -4.51
C GLY A 33 -21.20 -11.52 -4.38
N GLY A 34 -19.96 -11.38 -4.87
CA GLY A 34 -19.22 -10.12 -4.83
C GLY A 34 -19.71 -9.11 -5.86
N VAL A 35 -19.47 -7.83 -5.59
CA VAL A 35 -19.86 -6.71 -6.44
C VAL A 35 -18.69 -5.76 -6.64
N PHE A 36 -18.70 -5.05 -7.76
CA PHE A 36 -17.70 -4.04 -8.10
C PHE A 36 -18.39 -2.80 -8.65
N ALA A 37 -18.35 -1.69 -7.91
CA ALA A 37 -19.00 -0.44 -8.29
C ALA A 37 -17.95 0.52 -8.86
N SER A 38 -18.09 0.85 -10.13
CA SER A 38 -17.25 1.82 -10.83
C SER A 38 -18.00 3.14 -11.01
N PHE A 39 -17.33 4.26 -10.74
CA PHE A 39 -17.87 5.61 -10.89
C PHE A 39 -17.11 6.38 -11.96
N GLY A 40 -17.84 7.11 -12.80
CA GLY A 40 -17.28 7.95 -13.84
C GLY A 40 -18.01 9.28 -13.89
N ALA A 41 -17.26 10.34 -14.08
CA ALA A 41 -17.79 11.70 -14.16
C ALA A 41 -17.32 12.38 -15.44
N HIS A 42 -18.23 13.10 -16.09
CA HIS A 42 -17.97 13.96 -17.26
C HIS A 42 -19.20 14.83 -17.54
N PRO A 43 -19.07 16.09 -18.01
CA PRO A 43 -20.21 16.95 -18.33
C PRO A 43 -21.25 16.34 -19.29
N SER A 44 -20.78 15.60 -20.30
CA SER A 44 -21.64 14.74 -21.15
C SER A 44 -22.00 13.43 -20.46
N PHE A 45 -23.30 13.13 -20.45
CA PHE A 45 -23.89 11.92 -19.89
C PHE A 45 -23.29 10.63 -20.47
N GLU A 46 -23.20 10.55 -21.79
CA GLU A 46 -22.70 9.36 -22.50
C GLU A 46 -21.22 9.11 -22.20
N VAL A 47 -20.42 10.17 -22.12
CA VAL A 47 -19.00 10.07 -21.79
C VAL A 47 -18.80 9.64 -20.34
N ALA A 48 -19.61 10.14 -19.39
CA ALA A 48 -19.55 9.71 -18.00
C ALA A 48 -19.90 8.21 -17.85
N LEU A 49 -20.92 7.76 -18.58
CA LEU A 49 -21.31 6.35 -18.63
C LEU A 49 -20.21 5.47 -19.25
N GLU A 50 -19.63 5.89 -20.37
CA GLU A 50 -18.52 5.19 -21.03
C GLU A 50 -17.34 5.05 -20.08
N ARG A 51 -16.90 6.14 -19.45
CA ARG A 51 -15.77 6.15 -18.49
C ARG A 51 -15.99 5.20 -17.33
N SER A 52 -17.21 5.18 -16.77
CA SER A 52 -17.59 4.25 -15.70
C SER A 52 -17.41 2.80 -16.13
N LEU A 53 -17.79 2.47 -17.37
CA LEU A 53 -17.69 1.11 -17.92
C LEU A 53 -16.25 0.73 -18.27
N THR A 54 -15.46 1.65 -18.82
CA THR A 54 -14.08 1.37 -19.20
C THR A 54 -13.19 1.17 -17.98
N GLU A 55 -13.38 1.98 -16.94
CA GLU A 55 -12.65 1.85 -15.68
C GLU A 55 -12.93 0.50 -15.02
N LEU A 56 -14.17 0.02 -15.10
CA LEU A 56 -14.59 -1.28 -14.56
C LEU A 56 -13.81 -2.47 -15.15
N LEU A 57 -13.29 -2.33 -16.37
CA LEU A 57 -12.58 -3.38 -17.09
C LEU A 57 -11.07 -3.10 -17.20
N GLN A 58 -10.61 -1.94 -16.74
CA GLN A 58 -9.23 -1.53 -16.92
C GLN A 58 -8.29 -2.41 -16.09
N GLY A 59 -7.34 -3.06 -16.77
CA GLY A 59 -6.31 -3.88 -16.11
C GLY A 59 -6.80 -5.18 -15.47
N ARG A 60 -8.08 -5.58 -15.66
CA ARG A 60 -8.68 -6.74 -15.00
C ARG A 60 -9.02 -7.87 -15.97
N SER A 61 -8.69 -9.09 -15.56
CA SER A 61 -9.21 -10.32 -16.18
C SER A 61 -10.52 -10.73 -15.51
N PHE A 62 -11.29 -11.61 -16.16
CA PHE A 62 -12.51 -12.17 -15.56
C PHE A 62 -12.26 -13.02 -14.31
N GLU A 63 -11.05 -13.56 -14.15
CA GLU A 63 -10.66 -14.30 -12.94
C GLU A 63 -10.50 -13.37 -11.74
N GLY A 64 -10.00 -12.14 -11.97
CA GLY A 64 -9.88 -11.11 -10.94
C GLY A 64 -11.22 -10.62 -10.35
N PHE A 65 -12.36 -11.07 -10.90
CA PHE A 65 -13.68 -10.78 -10.33
C PHE A 65 -14.15 -11.81 -9.29
N ASN A 66 -13.39 -12.87 -9.02
CA ASN A 66 -13.79 -13.86 -8.02
C ASN A 66 -13.61 -13.35 -6.58
N ASP A 67 -12.64 -12.45 -6.36
CA ASP A 67 -12.29 -11.95 -5.03
C ASP A 67 -13.02 -10.65 -4.66
N LEU A 68 -14.05 -10.27 -5.43
CA LEU A 68 -14.82 -9.05 -5.19
C LEU A 68 -15.49 -9.04 -3.81
N PRO A 69 -15.53 -7.87 -3.14
CA PRO A 69 -16.12 -7.73 -1.82
C PRO A 69 -17.62 -8.03 -1.84
N LEU A 70 -18.11 -8.64 -0.75
CA LEU A 70 -19.52 -8.90 -0.56
C LEU A 70 -20.23 -7.62 -0.10
N PRO A 71 -21.36 -7.23 -0.70
CA PRO A 71 -22.15 -6.11 -0.21
C PRO A 71 -22.78 -6.42 1.17
N THR A 72 -23.04 -5.38 1.95
CA THR A 72 -23.52 -5.51 3.34
C THR A 72 -24.69 -4.58 3.67
N PHE A 73 -25.52 -4.94 4.66
CA PHE A 73 -26.50 -4.01 5.23
C PHE A 73 -25.94 -3.18 6.40
N ASN A 74 -24.75 -3.52 6.89
CA ASN A 74 -24.12 -2.82 8.00
C ASN A 74 -23.64 -1.44 7.53
N SER A 75 -24.38 -0.41 7.93
CA SER A 75 -24.04 0.97 7.58
C SER A 75 -22.70 1.42 8.17
N GLN A 76 -22.30 0.89 9.34
CA GLN A 76 -21.04 1.27 9.98
C GLN A 76 -19.84 0.82 9.15
N THR A 77 -19.89 -0.41 8.62
CA THR A 77 -18.84 -0.94 7.72
C THR A 77 -18.72 -0.10 6.45
N VAL A 78 -19.85 0.30 5.86
CA VAL A 78 -19.85 1.08 4.61
C VAL A 78 -19.37 2.51 4.83
N SER A 79 -19.64 3.10 6.00
CA SER A 79 -19.28 4.48 6.33
C SER A 79 -17.93 4.63 7.03
N GLU A 80 -17.22 3.52 7.25
CA GLU A 80 -15.92 3.54 7.92
C GLU A 80 -14.87 4.22 6.99
N PRO A 81 -14.00 5.10 7.50
CA PRO A 81 -13.06 5.86 6.67
C PRO A 81 -12.16 4.99 5.79
N ASN A 82 -11.63 3.88 6.30
CA ASN A 82 -10.77 2.98 5.53
C ASN A 82 -11.51 2.33 4.35
N ASN A 83 -12.82 2.07 4.46
CA ASN A 83 -13.65 1.63 3.33
C ASN A 83 -13.59 2.62 2.13
N PHE A 84 -13.54 3.93 2.37
CA PHE A 84 -13.38 4.92 1.29
C PHE A 84 -12.00 4.87 0.65
N VAL A 85 -10.97 4.64 1.46
CA VAL A 85 -9.58 4.46 0.99
C VAL A 85 -9.47 3.22 0.13
N GLU A 86 -10.06 2.09 0.53
CA GLU A 86 -10.14 0.86 -0.27
C GLU A 86 -10.87 1.11 -1.60
N HIS A 87 -11.98 1.86 -1.58
CA HIS A 87 -12.67 2.26 -2.82
C HIS A 87 -11.76 3.05 -3.78
N PHE A 88 -10.89 3.91 -3.25
CA PHE A 88 -9.98 4.74 -4.03
C PHE A 88 -8.76 3.98 -4.57
N ILE A 89 -8.15 3.10 -3.76
CA ILE A 89 -6.92 2.38 -4.13
C ILE A 89 -7.18 1.41 -5.29
N ASP A 90 -8.21 0.56 -5.15
CA ASP A 90 -8.49 -0.52 -6.09
C ASP A 90 -9.98 -0.81 -6.28
N SER A 91 -10.87 -0.01 -5.68
CA SER A 91 -12.33 -0.20 -5.77
C SER A 91 -12.82 -1.52 -5.17
N PHE A 92 -12.08 -2.10 -4.20
CA PHE A 92 -12.52 -3.25 -3.40
C PHE A 92 -13.24 -2.88 -2.10
N GLY A 93 -13.53 -1.59 -1.88
CA GLY A 93 -14.37 -1.20 -0.76
C GLY A 93 -15.75 -1.86 -0.81
N VAL A 94 -16.34 -2.05 0.37
CA VAL A 94 -17.65 -2.66 0.55
C VAL A 94 -18.76 -1.68 0.16
N VAL A 95 -19.78 -2.20 -0.54
CA VAL A 95 -20.97 -1.45 -0.97
C VAL A 95 -22.20 -1.90 -0.17
N SER A 96 -23.12 -0.97 0.10
CA SER A 96 -24.37 -1.27 0.80
C SER A 96 -25.35 -2.04 -0.07
N TRP A 97 -26.02 -3.07 0.45
CA TRP A 97 -27.16 -3.72 -0.23
C TRP A 97 -28.29 -2.74 -0.59
N ARG A 98 -28.42 -1.63 0.16
CA ARG A 98 -29.41 -0.58 -0.13
C ARG A 98 -29.14 0.10 -1.48
N PHE A 99 -27.89 0.14 -1.92
CA PHE A 99 -27.52 0.63 -3.24
C PHE A 99 -28.24 -0.15 -4.36
N PHE A 100 -28.57 -1.42 -4.16
CA PHE A 100 -29.23 -2.27 -5.16
C PHE A 100 -30.76 -2.24 -5.08
N SER A 101 -31.34 -1.37 -4.24
CA SER A 101 -32.78 -1.19 -4.14
C SER A 101 -33.40 -0.76 -5.47
N ALA A 102 -34.55 -1.37 -5.82
CA ALA A 102 -35.38 -0.96 -6.93
C ALA A 102 -36.16 0.34 -6.66
N LYS A 103 -36.32 0.71 -5.38
CA LYS A 103 -36.80 2.04 -4.98
C LYS A 103 -35.58 2.96 -4.84
N PRO A 104 -35.39 3.96 -5.72
CA PRO A 104 -34.27 4.88 -5.60
C PRO A 104 -34.59 5.98 -4.58
N ASP A 105 -33.53 6.56 -3.99
CA ASP A 105 -33.65 7.71 -3.10
C ASP A 105 -33.78 9.03 -3.88
N PHE A 106 -33.27 9.06 -5.12
CA PHE A 106 -33.40 10.16 -6.07
C PHE A 106 -34.05 9.66 -7.35
N GLU A 107 -34.90 10.48 -7.98
CA GLU A 107 -35.42 10.16 -9.31
C GLU A 107 -34.30 10.28 -10.35
N PHE A 108 -34.39 9.45 -11.40
CA PHE A 108 -33.48 9.55 -12.54
C PHE A 108 -33.57 10.93 -13.18
N SER A 109 -32.42 11.54 -13.43
CA SER A 109 -32.30 12.78 -14.17
C SER A 109 -31.55 12.54 -15.47
N GLU A 110 -32.15 12.92 -16.60
CA GLU A 110 -31.45 13.01 -17.89
C GLU A 110 -30.70 14.34 -17.94
N TRP A 111 -29.65 14.44 -17.12
CA TRP A 111 -28.82 15.62 -17.01
C TRP A 111 -27.87 15.77 -18.20
N ASP A 112 -27.51 17.00 -18.54
CA ASP A 112 -26.50 17.31 -19.55
C ASP A 112 -25.83 18.64 -19.18
N PHE A 113 -24.52 18.58 -18.94
CA PHE A 113 -23.69 19.75 -18.65
C PHE A 113 -22.72 20.05 -19.80
N SER A 114 -22.88 19.37 -20.95
CA SER A 114 -21.95 19.47 -22.07
C SER A 114 -21.99 20.83 -22.77
N GLY A 115 -20.84 21.21 -23.31
CA GLY A 115 -20.66 22.49 -24.00
C GLY A 115 -19.27 22.59 -24.61
N SER A 116 -18.79 23.80 -24.81
CA SER A 116 -17.35 24.02 -25.02
C SER A 116 -16.58 23.79 -23.71
N ASN A 117 -15.28 23.48 -23.79
CA ASN A 117 -14.45 23.26 -22.60
C ASN A 117 -14.49 24.43 -21.59
N GLU A 118 -14.64 25.67 -22.08
CA GLU A 118 -14.76 26.85 -21.23
C GLU A 118 -16.12 26.89 -20.51
N GLU A 119 -17.21 26.59 -21.21
CA GLU A 119 -18.55 26.50 -20.64
C GLU A 119 -18.67 25.36 -19.63
N GLU A 120 -18.10 24.20 -19.96
CA GLU A 120 -18.05 23.03 -19.07
C GLU A 120 -17.27 23.37 -17.79
N ALA A 121 -16.07 23.95 -17.91
CA ALA A 121 -15.28 24.35 -16.75
C ALA A 121 -16.02 25.38 -15.87
N ASN A 122 -16.61 26.41 -16.48
CA ASN A 122 -17.39 27.42 -15.76
C ASN A 122 -18.60 26.80 -15.04
N THR A 123 -19.26 25.83 -15.67
CA THR A 123 -20.39 25.12 -15.09
C THR A 123 -19.94 24.29 -13.88
N LEU A 124 -18.86 23.52 -14.00
CA LEU A 124 -18.34 22.69 -12.91
C LEU A 124 -17.83 23.52 -11.73
N PHE A 125 -17.09 24.61 -11.98
CA PHE A 125 -16.67 25.52 -10.91
C PHE A 125 -17.86 26.26 -10.28
N GLY A 126 -18.90 26.57 -11.08
CA GLY A 126 -20.14 27.14 -10.59
C GLY A 126 -20.89 26.22 -9.62
N ILE A 127 -20.79 24.89 -9.77
CA ILE A 127 -21.34 23.93 -8.80
C ILE A 127 -20.64 24.10 -7.43
N PHE A 128 -19.31 24.18 -7.42
CA PHE A 128 -18.57 24.39 -6.16
C PHE A 128 -18.85 25.76 -5.54
N GLU A 129 -18.99 26.82 -6.34
CA GLU A 129 -19.39 28.15 -5.85
C GLU A 129 -20.77 28.10 -5.15
N GLN A 130 -21.75 27.39 -5.73
CA GLN A 130 -23.07 27.21 -5.12
C GLN A 130 -23.01 26.40 -3.81
N LEU A 131 -22.07 25.46 -3.71
CA LEU A 131 -21.83 24.68 -2.50
C LEU A 131 -21.03 25.46 -1.43
N GLY A 132 -20.50 26.64 -1.77
CA GLY A 132 -19.62 27.42 -0.89
C GLY A 132 -18.25 26.76 -0.69
N ALA A 133 -17.82 25.93 -1.64
CA ALA A 133 -16.55 25.22 -1.61
C ALA A 133 -15.50 25.98 -2.43
N GLU A 134 -14.40 26.35 -1.78
CA GLU A 134 -13.28 27.02 -2.45
C GLU A 134 -12.46 26.03 -3.29
N VAL A 135 -12.06 26.44 -4.49
CA VAL A 135 -11.30 25.59 -5.41
C VAL A 135 -9.89 26.14 -5.60
N TYR A 136 -8.89 25.35 -5.24
CA TYR A 136 -7.48 25.68 -5.43
C TYR A 136 -6.94 24.91 -6.63
N MET A 137 -6.32 25.61 -7.57
CA MET A 137 -5.76 25.00 -8.77
C MET A 137 -4.31 25.42 -8.98
N ALA A 138 -3.42 24.44 -9.11
CA ALA A 138 -2.07 24.64 -9.59
C ALA A 138 -1.99 24.20 -11.06
N VAL A 139 -1.47 25.05 -11.94
CA VAL A 139 -1.32 24.77 -13.37
C VAL A 139 0.16 24.64 -13.73
N HIS A 140 0.51 23.62 -14.51
CA HIS A 140 1.85 23.30 -14.96
C HIS A 140 1.88 23.13 -16.48
N GLU A 141 2.67 23.92 -17.18
CA GLU A 141 2.77 23.88 -18.66
C GLU A 141 4.20 23.58 -19.13
N ASP A 142 5.09 23.29 -18.19
CA ASP A 142 6.54 23.35 -18.37
C ASP A 142 7.11 22.21 -19.22
N LEU A 143 6.34 21.15 -19.45
CA LEU A 143 6.79 19.89 -20.06
C LEU A 143 6.04 19.53 -21.35
N GLY A 144 5.44 20.52 -22.02
CA GLY A 144 4.86 20.37 -23.36
C GLY A 144 3.39 19.91 -23.40
N ALA A 145 2.81 19.58 -22.25
CA ALA A 145 1.36 19.40 -22.09
C ALA A 145 0.90 20.15 -20.83
N PRO A 146 -0.20 20.92 -20.89
CA PRO A 146 -0.76 21.56 -19.71
C PRO A 146 -1.37 20.50 -18.80
N VAL A 147 -1.00 20.55 -17.52
CA VAL A 147 -1.53 19.69 -16.45
C VAL A 147 -1.97 20.58 -15.31
N CYS A 148 -3.06 20.23 -14.64
CA CYS A 148 -3.46 20.88 -13.41
C CYS A 148 -3.55 19.90 -12.25
N ARG A 149 -3.39 20.42 -11.03
CA ARG A 149 -3.77 19.75 -9.79
C ARG A 149 -4.80 20.62 -9.10
N ILE A 150 -5.99 20.05 -8.88
CA ILE A 150 -7.12 20.74 -8.28
C ILE A 150 -7.33 20.16 -6.88
N LEU A 151 -7.55 21.04 -5.90
CA LEU A 151 -7.90 20.70 -4.53
C LEU A 151 -9.17 21.46 -4.15
N VAL A 152 -10.14 20.74 -3.61
CA VAL A 152 -11.41 21.27 -3.10
C VAL A 152 -11.60 20.71 -1.69
N PRO A 153 -11.28 21.49 -0.64
CA PRO A 153 -11.43 21.02 0.73
C PRO A 153 -12.87 20.63 1.07
N GLY A 154 -13.05 19.47 1.68
CA GLY A 154 -14.33 18.82 1.95
C GLY A 154 -14.91 17.97 0.81
N TYR A 155 -14.21 17.87 -0.33
CA TYR A 155 -14.69 17.16 -1.53
C TYR A 155 -13.62 16.33 -2.24
N SER A 156 -12.34 16.76 -2.22
CA SER A 156 -11.25 16.11 -2.97
C SER A 156 -10.32 15.25 -2.11
N GLU A 157 -10.51 15.24 -0.80
CA GLU A 157 -9.75 14.44 0.14
C GLU A 157 -10.02 12.95 -0.06
N VAL A 158 -8.94 12.18 -0.10
CA VAL A 158 -8.98 10.71 -0.09
C VAL A 158 -8.84 10.18 1.33
N TYR A 159 -7.98 10.82 2.12
CA TYR A 159 -7.62 10.43 3.46
C TYR A 159 -8.20 11.41 4.49
N PRO A 160 -8.60 10.94 5.67
CA PRO A 160 -9.03 11.80 6.76
C PRO A 160 -7.92 12.75 7.24
N ILE A 161 -8.29 13.89 7.82
CA ILE A 161 -7.33 14.91 8.27
C ILE A 161 -6.48 14.41 9.44
N GLU A 162 -7.01 13.49 10.23
CA GLU A 162 -6.37 12.84 11.36
C GLU A 162 -5.10 12.06 10.94
N ASP A 163 -5.01 11.60 9.70
CA ASP A 163 -3.84 10.90 9.16
C ASP A 163 -2.60 11.79 9.11
N LEU A 164 -2.76 13.12 9.10
CA LEU A 164 -1.63 14.04 9.25
C LEU A 164 -0.89 13.86 10.58
N ILE A 165 -1.55 13.28 11.58
CA ILE A 165 -0.98 12.99 12.91
C ILE A 165 -0.67 11.50 13.02
N TRP A 166 -1.64 10.64 12.72
CA TRP A 166 -1.55 9.21 13.01
C TRP A 166 -0.86 8.39 11.92
N ASP A 167 -0.99 8.81 10.65
CA ASP A 167 -0.40 8.09 9.50
C ASP A 167 0.44 9.00 8.60
N ASN A 168 1.20 9.89 9.22
CA ASN A 168 2.05 10.82 8.49
C ASN A 168 3.27 10.09 7.92
N THR A 169 3.43 10.10 6.60
CA THR A 169 4.57 9.45 5.93
C THR A 169 5.94 10.02 6.31
N ASN A 170 6.01 11.19 6.96
CA ASN A 170 7.25 11.72 7.53
C ASN A 170 7.78 10.91 8.71
N LYS A 171 7.00 10.00 9.31
CA LYS A 171 7.49 9.04 10.33
C LYS A 171 8.71 8.24 9.84
N ALA A 172 8.84 8.08 8.53
CA ALA A 172 10.00 7.52 7.87
C ALA A 172 11.34 8.17 8.28
N LEU A 173 11.33 9.46 8.63
CA LEU A 173 12.53 10.21 9.01
C LEU A 173 13.18 9.66 10.28
N ASP A 174 12.41 9.09 11.19
CA ASP A 174 12.94 8.53 12.43
C ASP A 174 13.70 7.23 12.15
N TYR A 175 13.33 6.47 11.11
CA TYR A 175 13.87 5.11 10.92
C TYR A 175 14.88 4.99 9.77
N ARG A 176 14.76 5.83 8.74
CA ARG A 176 15.47 5.62 7.46
C ARG A 176 16.98 5.51 7.60
N GLU A 177 17.60 6.40 8.36
CA GLU A 177 19.06 6.43 8.49
C GLU A 177 19.61 5.18 9.18
N ASP A 178 18.99 4.78 10.27
CA ASP A 178 19.39 3.61 11.04
C ASP A 178 19.16 2.32 10.24
N ILE A 179 17.99 2.17 9.61
CA ILE A 179 17.68 0.99 8.80
C ILE A 179 18.64 0.84 7.62
N LEU A 180 18.93 1.93 6.89
CA LEU A 180 19.91 1.88 5.78
C LEU A 180 21.35 1.67 6.26
N ASN A 181 21.65 1.91 7.53
CA ASN A 181 22.98 1.67 8.11
C ASN A 181 22.98 0.51 9.12
N LEU A 182 21.98 -0.38 9.10
CA LEU A 182 21.73 -1.41 10.11
C LEU A 182 23.00 -2.19 10.52
N HIS A 183 23.82 -2.56 9.55
CA HIS A 183 25.07 -3.31 9.73
C HIS A 183 26.19 -2.54 10.45
N ARG A 184 26.07 -1.21 10.55
CA ARG A 184 27.05 -0.31 11.17
C ARG A 184 26.62 0.13 12.57
N LEU A 185 25.38 -0.17 12.97
CA LEU A 185 24.85 0.19 14.27
C LEU A 185 25.49 -0.65 15.36
N ASP A 186 25.87 0.01 16.45
CA ASP A 186 26.24 -0.64 17.70
C ASP A 186 25.00 -1.11 18.48
N ASN A 187 25.23 -1.79 19.62
CA ASN A 187 24.14 -2.39 20.38
C ASN A 187 23.21 -1.35 21.03
N ASP A 188 23.71 -0.17 21.36
CA ASP A 188 22.90 0.91 21.95
C ASP A 188 22.00 1.49 20.85
N GLN A 189 22.55 1.77 19.66
CA GLN A 189 21.78 2.24 18.51
C GLN A 189 20.73 1.23 18.02
N LEU A 190 21.05 -0.07 18.05
CA LEU A 190 20.09 -1.12 17.74
C LEU A 190 18.96 -1.20 18.77
N THR A 191 19.29 -1.03 20.05
CA THR A 191 18.30 -0.96 21.12
C THR A 191 17.36 0.22 20.90
N ASP A 192 17.90 1.42 20.64
CA ASP A 192 17.11 2.62 20.37
C ASP A 192 16.22 2.47 19.12
N LEU A 193 16.70 1.76 18.08
CA LEU A 193 15.91 1.48 16.87
C LEU A 193 14.71 0.58 17.18
N VAL A 194 14.94 -0.55 17.87
CA VAL A 194 13.88 -1.53 18.12
C VAL A 194 12.84 -0.99 19.10
N GLU A 195 13.25 -0.26 20.14
CA GLU A 195 12.33 0.37 21.10
C GLU A 195 11.41 1.38 20.41
N ARG A 196 11.94 2.20 19.49
CA ARG A 196 11.09 3.11 18.70
C ARG A 196 10.11 2.37 17.80
N LEU A 197 10.53 1.26 17.19
CA LEU A 197 9.63 0.43 16.37
C LEU A 197 8.52 -0.21 17.22
N GLU A 198 8.79 -0.58 18.47
CA GLU A 198 7.77 -1.08 19.40
C GLU A 198 6.80 0.01 19.87
N GLU A 199 7.31 1.19 20.21
CA GLU A 199 6.49 2.32 20.67
C GLU A 199 5.64 2.94 19.55
N SER A 200 6.00 2.71 18.29
CA SER A 200 5.36 3.30 17.11
C SER A 200 3.90 2.90 16.89
N GLN A 201 3.45 1.79 17.50
CA GLN A 201 2.13 1.17 17.26
C GLN A 201 1.84 0.89 15.78
N MET A 202 2.87 0.80 14.95
CA MET A 202 2.74 0.43 13.54
C MET A 202 2.39 -1.05 13.40
N ASP A 203 1.69 -1.39 12.32
CA ASP A 203 1.46 -2.78 11.96
C ASP A 203 2.79 -3.46 11.65
N ASP A 204 3.09 -4.52 12.38
CA ASP A 204 4.28 -5.34 12.28
C ASP A 204 4.43 -6.02 10.90
N HIS A 205 3.34 -6.14 10.15
CA HIS A 205 3.33 -6.64 8.77
C HIS A 205 3.64 -5.56 7.73
N THR A 206 3.79 -4.29 8.12
CA THR A 206 4.18 -3.22 7.19
C THR A 206 5.57 -3.50 6.62
N ASP A 207 5.70 -3.40 5.30
CA ASP A 207 7.00 -3.53 4.64
C ASP A 207 7.92 -2.35 4.99
N ILE A 208 9.19 -2.66 5.24
CA ILE A 208 10.23 -1.68 5.52
C ILE A 208 10.39 -0.71 4.34
N ILE A 209 10.26 -1.20 3.10
CA ILE A 209 10.37 -0.36 1.89
C ILE A 209 9.32 0.78 1.90
N THR A 210 8.11 0.49 2.37
CA THR A 210 7.01 1.43 2.52
C THR A 210 7.27 2.39 3.68
N LEU A 211 7.70 1.87 4.82
CA LEU A 211 8.02 2.68 6.00
C LEU A 211 9.10 3.73 5.70
N ILE A 212 10.22 3.35 5.07
CA ILE A 212 11.34 4.26 4.83
C ILE A 212 11.28 4.96 3.46
N GLY A 213 10.37 4.58 2.58
CA GLY A 213 10.22 5.17 1.24
C GLY A 213 11.44 4.95 0.34
N ILE A 214 12.06 3.76 0.41
CA ILE A 214 13.21 3.37 -0.42
C ILE A 214 12.84 2.13 -1.22
N GLU A 215 13.17 2.14 -2.50
CA GLU A 215 12.78 1.08 -3.45
C GLU A 215 13.85 0.00 -3.50
N PHE A 216 13.45 -1.22 -3.16
CA PHE A 216 14.26 -2.42 -3.32
C PHE A 216 13.65 -3.34 -4.39
N ASP A 217 14.42 -4.33 -4.82
CA ASP A 217 13.89 -5.39 -5.69
C ASP A 217 12.98 -6.30 -4.83
N GLU A 218 11.72 -6.47 -5.26
CA GLU A 218 10.69 -7.27 -4.58
C GLU A 218 11.07 -8.75 -4.41
N ASN A 219 12.09 -9.23 -5.15
CA ASN A 219 12.60 -10.61 -5.02
C ASN A 219 13.76 -10.73 -4.03
N THR A 220 14.18 -9.63 -3.40
CA THR A 220 15.27 -9.63 -2.40
C THR A 220 14.68 -9.63 -0.99
N VAL A 221 15.49 -10.06 -0.01
CA VAL A 221 15.08 -10.04 1.41
C VAL A 221 14.69 -8.62 1.83
N TRP A 222 15.45 -7.60 1.44
CA TRP A 222 15.09 -6.19 1.69
C TRP A 222 13.72 -5.79 1.09
N GLY A 223 13.39 -6.28 -0.10
CA GLY A 223 12.12 -5.98 -0.76
C GLY A 223 10.91 -6.68 -0.14
N GLN A 224 11.12 -7.68 0.71
CA GLN A 224 10.08 -8.44 1.40
C GLN A 224 10.21 -8.33 2.93
N LEU A 225 11.04 -7.40 3.42
CA LEU A 225 11.34 -7.26 4.84
C LEU A 225 10.20 -6.48 5.51
N THR A 226 9.61 -7.06 6.55
CA THR A 226 8.59 -6.39 7.37
C THR A 226 9.18 -5.80 8.63
N ILE A 227 8.42 -4.95 9.33
CA ILE A 227 8.79 -4.42 10.65
C ILE A 227 9.05 -5.57 11.64
N LEU A 228 8.18 -6.58 11.66
CA LEU A 228 8.32 -7.77 12.51
C LEU A 228 9.67 -8.45 12.31
N GLU A 229 10.01 -8.72 11.06
CA GLU A 229 11.24 -9.42 10.74
C GLU A 229 12.48 -8.58 11.03
N LEU A 230 12.41 -7.26 10.83
CA LEU A 230 13.48 -6.38 11.25
C LEU A 230 13.69 -6.43 12.77
N LYS A 231 12.61 -6.35 13.57
CA LYS A 231 12.69 -6.50 15.04
C LYS A 231 13.34 -7.82 15.42
N LEU A 232 12.91 -8.93 14.81
CA LEU A 232 13.48 -10.26 15.02
C LEU A 232 14.99 -10.29 14.76
N LEU A 233 15.45 -9.78 13.62
CA LEU A 233 16.87 -9.75 13.27
C LEU A 233 17.68 -8.86 14.20
N VAL A 234 17.10 -7.75 14.67
CA VAL A 234 17.73 -6.88 15.68
C VAL A 234 17.83 -7.59 17.03
N TYR A 235 16.81 -8.31 17.47
CA TYR A 235 16.84 -9.08 18.72
C TYR A 235 17.87 -10.20 18.70
N LEU A 236 17.98 -10.94 17.60
CA LEU A 236 19.04 -11.91 17.40
C LEU A 236 20.43 -11.26 17.51
N ALA A 237 20.64 -10.10 16.85
CA ALA A 237 21.90 -9.37 16.91
C ALA A 237 22.24 -8.83 18.32
N LEU A 238 21.23 -8.55 19.15
CA LEU A 238 21.39 -8.09 20.53
C LEU A 238 21.51 -9.24 21.55
N GLY A 239 21.31 -10.50 21.13
CA GLY A 239 21.24 -11.64 22.04
C GLY A 239 19.99 -11.64 22.93
N ARG A 240 18.94 -10.92 22.53
CA ARG A 240 17.64 -10.85 23.23
C ARG A 240 16.75 -12.01 22.78
N HIS A 241 17.08 -13.21 23.26
CA HIS A 241 16.53 -14.47 22.75
C HIS A 241 15.05 -14.67 23.04
N GLU A 242 14.54 -14.19 24.18
CA GLU A 242 13.10 -14.27 24.52
C GLU A 242 12.27 -13.45 23.51
N GLU A 243 12.65 -12.20 23.27
CA GLU A 243 11.96 -11.32 22.32
C GLU A 243 12.10 -11.80 20.87
N ALA A 244 13.26 -12.38 20.52
CA ALA A 244 13.46 -13.03 19.23
C ALA A 244 12.53 -14.25 19.05
N LEU A 245 12.33 -15.06 20.11
CA LEU A 245 11.45 -16.23 20.05
C LEU A 245 9.99 -15.80 19.82
N ASP A 246 9.52 -14.78 20.53
CA ASP A 246 8.16 -14.25 20.34
C ASP A 246 7.94 -13.75 18.90
N CYS A 247 8.92 -12.98 18.38
CA CYS A 247 8.85 -12.45 17.02
C CYS A 247 8.87 -13.55 15.95
N VAL A 248 9.72 -14.58 16.09
CA VAL A 248 9.77 -15.68 15.10
C VAL A 248 8.51 -16.54 15.13
N GLN A 249 7.93 -16.77 16.32
CA GLN A 249 6.66 -17.47 16.45
C GLN A 249 5.54 -16.69 15.76
N MET A 250 5.48 -15.37 15.92
CA MET A 250 4.52 -14.52 15.22
C MET A 250 4.77 -14.52 13.70
N PHE A 251 6.03 -14.45 13.27
CA PHE A 251 6.41 -14.47 11.85
C PHE A 251 5.95 -15.75 11.15
N LEU A 252 6.04 -16.89 11.83
CA LEU A 252 5.66 -18.20 11.29
C LEU A 252 4.14 -18.46 11.25
N GLN A 253 3.30 -17.60 11.85
CA GLN A 253 1.84 -17.75 11.79
C GLN A 253 1.27 -17.50 10.39
N TYR A 254 1.95 -16.68 9.58
CA TYR A 254 1.55 -16.34 8.22
C TYR A 254 2.41 -17.08 7.20
N ASN A 255 1.79 -17.63 6.15
CA ASN A 255 2.46 -18.54 5.21
C ASN A 255 2.81 -17.90 3.86
N ASP A 256 3.06 -16.59 3.86
CA ASP A 256 3.23 -15.79 2.63
C ASP A 256 4.70 -15.60 2.23
N ASN A 257 5.59 -16.42 2.80
CA ASN A 257 7.03 -16.35 2.57
C ASN A 257 7.53 -17.45 1.61
N THR A 258 8.71 -17.23 1.03
CA THR A 258 9.37 -18.28 0.25
C THR A 258 9.69 -19.49 1.14
N VAL A 259 9.71 -20.68 0.53
CA VAL A 259 10.01 -21.93 1.26
C VAL A 259 11.36 -21.85 1.99
N GLU A 260 12.37 -21.26 1.36
CA GLU A 260 13.71 -21.11 1.94
C GLU A 260 13.71 -20.21 3.19
N ARG A 261 13.01 -19.08 3.12
CA ARG A 261 12.88 -18.13 4.25
C ARG A 261 12.08 -18.76 5.39
N GLY A 262 11.02 -19.49 5.07
CA GLY A 262 10.24 -20.26 6.05
C GLY A 262 11.08 -21.32 6.78
N LEU A 263 11.90 -22.08 6.04
CA LEU A 263 12.80 -23.07 6.63
C LEU A 263 13.84 -22.45 7.57
N PHE A 264 14.40 -21.29 7.20
CA PHE A 264 15.33 -20.58 8.07
C PHE A 264 14.67 -20.20 9.40
N TYR A 265 13.50 -19.57 9.38
CA TYR A 265 12.84 -19.14 10.61
C TYR A 265 12.25 -20.29 11.44
N GLN A 266 11.84 -21.40 10.81
CA GLN A 266 11.49 -22.63 11.54
C GLN A 266 12.69 -23.17 12.33
N ALA A 267 13.88 -23.15 11.72
CA ALA A 267 15.11 -23.56 12.38
C ALA A 267 15.52 -22.56 13.48
N VAL A 268 15.40 -21.24 13.26
CA VAL A 268 15.63 -20.22 14.29
C VAL A 268 14.72 -20.46 15.50
N ASN A 269 13.42 -20.68 15.29
CA ASN A 269 12.47 -20.99 16.37
C ASN A 269 12.95 -22.20 17.20
N ALA A 270 13.28 -23.32 16.54
CA ALA A 270 13.70 -24.53 17.23
C ALA A 270 15.03 -24.37 18.00
N VAL A 271 15.96 -23.57 17.49
CA VAL A 271 17.23 -23.30 18.18
C VAL A 271 17.02 -22.37 19.37
N LEU A 272 16.19 -21.33 19.24
CA LEU A 272 15.86 -20.44 20.35
C LEU A 272 15.11 -21.18 21.48
N GLU A 273 14.18 -22.09 21.15
CA GLU A 273 13.52 -22.94 22.14
C GLU A 273 14.51 -23.80 22.94
N ILE A 274 15.58 -24.29 22.30
CA ILE A 274 16.64 -25.03 22.99
C ILE A 274 17.53 -24.11 23.81
N GLU A 275 17.94 -22.95 23.27
CA GLU A 275 18.83 -22.01 23.95
C GLU A 275 18.21 -21.43 25.24
N LEU A 276 16.88 -21.30 25.26
CA LEU A 276 16.12 -20.82 26.41
C LEU A 276 15.70 -21.93 27.40
N ASP A 277 15.97 -23.20 27.10
CA ASP A 277 15.63 -24.34 27.95
C ASP A 277 16.88 -24.92 28.63
N ASP A 278 16.98 -24.74 29.95
CA ASP A 278 18.09 -25.22 30.79
C ASP A 278 18.27 -26.76 30.75
N GLU A 279 17.28 -27.53 30.28
CA GLU A 279 17.34 -28.99 30.17
C GLU A 279 17.84 -29.49 28.80
N LEU A 280 17.93 -28.61 27.80
CA LEU A 280 18.27 -28.97 26.43
C LEU A 280 19.69 -28.52 26.05
N ALA A 281 20.33 -29.27 25.15
CA ALA A 281 21.65 -28.93 24.63
C ALA A 281 21.63 -28.99 23.11
N LEU A 282 21.94 -27.88 22.43
CA LEU A 282 21.87 -27.77 20.97
C LEU A 282 22.68 -28.85 20.24
N ASP A 283 23.85 -29.21 20.76
CA ASP A 283 24.72 -30.26 20.21
C ASP A 283 24.04 -31.62 20.06
N ASP A 284 23.08 -31.95 20.92
CA ASP A 284 22.33 -33.21 20.87
C ASP A 284 21.35 -33.25 19.68
N TYR A 285 20.85 -32.09 19.26
CA TYR A 285 19.86 -31.94 18.19
C TYR A 285 20.48 -31.59 16.84
N LEU A 286 21.64 -30.94 16.86
CA LEU A 286 22.33 -30.42 15.67
C LEU A 286 22.50 -31.44 14.53
N PRO A 287 22.84 -32.73 14.78
CA PRO A 287 22.92 -33.73 13.71
C PRO A 287 21.60 -33.95 12.97
N ASN A 288 20.45 -33.92 13.68
CA ASN A 288 19.15 -34.10 13.05
C ASN A 288 18.62 -32.81 12.44
N PHE A 289 18.89 -31.65 13.06
CA PHE A 289 18.57 -30.36 12.45
C PHE A 289 19.30 -30.15 11.13
N LYS A 290 20.59 -30.50 11.03
CA LYS A 290 21.33 -30.48 9.75
C LYS A 290 20.73 -31.40 8.68
N ARG A 291 20.13 -32.53 9.08
CA ARG A 291 19.42 -33.43 8.16
C ARG A 291 18.07 -32.88 7.72
N MET A 292 17.39 -32.13 8.59
CA MET A 292 16.06 -31.60 8.35
C MET A 292 16.08 -30.29 7.56
N PHE A 293 16.91 -29.34 8.00
CA PHE A 293 16.99 -27.98 7.46
C PHE A 293 18.16 -27.77 6.50
N GLY A 294 19.13 -28.70 6.48
CA GLY A 294 20.35 -28.59 5.68
C GLY A 294 21.52 -27.97 6.46
N GLU A 295 22.75 -28.29 6.04
CA GLU A 295 23.95 -27.83 6.74
C GLU A 295 24.14 -26.31 6.66
N ALA A 296 23.97 -25.72 5.47
CA ALA A 296 24.15 -24.28 5.26
C ALA A 296 23.14 -23.45 6.04
N THR A 297 21.86 -23.87 6.06
CA THR A 297 20.82 -23.19 6.85
C THR A 297 21.13 -23.27 8.33
N MET A 298 21.52 -24.43 8.85
CA MET A 298 21.86 -24.55 10.27
C MET A 298 23.11 -23.77 10.66
N GLU A 299 24.12 -23.66 9.80
CA GLU A 299 25.28 -22.80 10.05
C GLU A 299 24.85 -21.32 10.19
N ALA A 300 23.98 -20.84 9.30
CA ALA A 300 23.44 -19.49 9.39
C ALA A 300 22.57 -19.28 10.63
N VAL A 301 21.73 -20.25 10.99
CA VAL A 301 20.82 -20.18 12.16
C VAL A 301 21.62 -20.14 13.45
N VAL A 302 22.56 -21.08 13.64
CA VAL A 302 23.40 -21.12 14.85
C VAL A 302 24.21 -19.82 14.95
N GLY A 303 24.80 -19.38 13.85
CA GLY A 303 25.52 -18.10 13.81
C GLY A 303 24.63 -16.89 14.10
N SER A 304 23.35 -16.93 13.74
CA SER A 304 22.41 -15.83 14.03
C SER A 304 22.00 -15.80 15.50
N VAL A 305 21.82 -16.97 16.12
CA VAL A 305 21.44 -17.08 17.55
C VAL A 305 22.62 -16.76 18.47
N ASP A 306 23.84 -17.19 18.12
CA ASP A 306 25.06 -16.89 18.89
C ASP A 306 25.65 -15.48 18.63
N GLY A 307 25.08 -14.75 17.66
CA GLY A 307 25.44 -13.38 17.31
C GLY A 307 26.65 -13.23 16.38
N SER A 308 27.26 -14.32 15.90
CA SER A 308 28.38 -14.29 14.95
C SER A 308 27.97 -13.91 13.51
N VAL A 309 26.71 -14.14 13.15
CA VAL A 309 26.08 -13.74 11.89
C VAL A 309 24.96 -12.75 12.20
N ARG A 310 25.18 -11.47 11.91
CA ARG A 310 24.14 -10.44 12.08
C ARG A 310 23.36 -10.25 10.79
N PHE A 311 22.05 -10.08 10.91
CA PHE A 311 21.14 -9.68 9.82
C PHE A 311 21.18 -10.63 8.60
N HIS A 312 21.07 -11.94 8.84
CA HIS A 312 21.15 -12.95 7.79
C HIS A 312 20.21 -12.63 6.61
N GLY A 313 20.75 -12.71 5.38
CA GLY A 313 20.03 -12.39 4.14
C GLY A 313 19.97 -10.91 3.76
N LEU A 314 20.24 -9.98 4.68
CA LEU A 314 20.32 -8.55 4.37
C LEU A 314 21.72 -8.17 3.90
N THR A 315 21.80 -7.49 2.76
CA THR A 315 23.06 -6.90 2.29
C THR A 315 23.28 -5.53 2.93
N PRO A 316 24.53 -5.11 3.20
CA PRO A 316 24.81 -3.76 3.67
C PRO A 316 24.37 -2.70 2.67
N THR A 317 23.74 -1.63 3.16
CA THR A 317 23.32 -0.46 2.38
C THR A 317 23.88 0.82 3.00
N ASN A 318 23.47 1.99 2.49
CA ASN A 318 23.86 3.30 3.01
C ASN A 318 22.90 4.40 2.54
N MET A 319 23.08 5.61 3.07
CA MET A 319 22.30 6.80 2.70
C MET A 319 22.56 7.31 1.27
N GLN A 320 23.61 6.83 0.61
CA GLN A 320 23.87 7.13 -0.81
C GLN A 320 23.08 6.20 -1.73
N LEU A 321 22.39 5.19 -1.17
CA LEU A 321 21.56 4.21 -1.87
C LEU A 321 22.37 3.43 -2.91
N GLU A 322 23.64 3.18 -2.62
CA GLU A 322 24.54 2.42 -3.50
C GLU A 322 24.07 0.97 -3.60
N GLY A 323 24.05 0.43 -4.82
CA GLY A 323 23.53 -0.92 -5.09
C GLY A 323 22.00 -1.03 -5.15
N LEU A 324 21.26 0.05 -4.89
CA LEU A 324 19.79 0.09 -4.99
C LEU A 324 19.35 0.58 -6.37
N ASP A 325 19.62 -0.22 -7.41
CA ASP A 325 19.45 0.16 -8.83
C ASP A 325 18.02 0.63 -9.18
N ARG A 326 17.00 0.06 -8.53
CA ARG A 326 15.59 0.46 -8.73
C ARG A 326 15.37 1.90 -8.26
N HIS A 327 15.83 2.23 -7.04
CA HIS A 327 15.70 3.59 -6.51
C HIS A 327 16.61 4.59 -7.22
N GLN A 328 17.82 4.18 -7.64
CA GLN A 328 18.71 5.04 -8.43
C GLN A 328 18.07 5.45 -9.77
N ARG A 329 17.38 4.53 -10.46
CA ARG A 329 16.62 4.84 -11.68
C ARG A 329 15.50 5.86 -11.43
N LEU A 330 14.85 5.80 -10.26
CA LEU A 330 13.86 6.80 -9.86
C LEU A 330 14.51 8.18 -9.69
N ILE A 331 15.64 8.25 -8.98
CA ILE A 331 16.42 9.48 -8.80
C ILE A 331 16.89 10.05 -10.13
N GLU A 332 17.40 9.22 -11.04
CA GLU A 332 17.80 9.65 -12.39
C GLU A 332 16.63 10.24 -13.19
N SER A 333 15.45 9.64 -13.08
CA SER A 333 14.24 10.14 -13.71
C SER A 333 13.82 11.49 -13.11
N TYR A 334 13.92 11.63 -11.79
CA TYR A 334 13.63 12.88 -11.09
C TYR A 334 14.64 14.00 -11.43
N LYS A 335 15.93 13.66 -11.59
CA LYS A 335 16.97 14.61 -12.03
C LYS A 335 16.67 15.20 -13.40
N LYS A 336 16.05 14.45 -14.33
CA LYS A 336 15.62 14.98 -15.64
C LYS A 336 14.57 16.09 -15.47
N LEU A 337 13.61 15.90 -14.57
CA LEU A 337 12.59 16.92 -14.26
C LEU A 337 13.22 18.17 -13.64
N HIS A 338 14.17 18.01 -12.72
CA HIS A 338 14.91 19.12 -12.14
C HIS A 338 15.72 19.89 -13.18
N ALA A 339 16.40 19.20 -14.10
CA ALA A 339 17.15 19.83 -15.17
C ALA A 339 16.24 20.67 -16.08
N ALA A 340 15.07 20.14 -16.46
CA ALA A 340 14.09 20.86 -17.26
C ALA A 340 13.58 22.13 -16.55
N ARG A 341 13.25 22.02 -15.25
CA ARG A 341 12.83 23.16 -14.42
C ARG A 341 13.93 24.22 -14.28
N ALA A 342 15.18 23.80 -14.04
CA ALA A 342 16.32 24.70 -13.92
C ALA A 342 16.62 25.45 -15.22
N ALA A 343 16.51 24.78 -16.38
CA ALA A 343 16.64 25.40 -17.69
C ALA A 343 15.55 26.48 -17.90
N LYS A 344 14.29 26.17 -17.56
CA LYS A 344 13.19 27.14 -17.65
C LYS A 344 13.36 28.34 -16.72
N ALA A 345 13.85 28.11 -15.50
CA ALA A 345 14.07 29.17 -14.51
C ALA A 345 15.32 30.04 -14.79
N GLY A 346 16.11 29.73 -15.83
CA GLY A 346 17.38 30.43 -16.11
C GLY A 346 18.48 30.17 -15.08
N ILE A 347 18.36 29.09 -14.30
CA ILE A 347 19.30 28.69 -13.23
C ILE A 347 20.29 27.64 -13.73
N ALA A 348 20.04 27.03 -14.91
CA ALA A 348 21.00 26.15 -15.55
C ALA A 348 22.32 26.88 -15.76
N ARG A 349 23.36 26.48 -15.02
CA ARG A 349 24.73 26.96 -15.25
C ARG A 349 25.10 26.63 -16.69
N MET A 350 25.56 27.66 -17.40
CA MET A 350 26.09 27.59 -18.77
C MET A 350 27.19 26.55 -18.91
#